data_AF-A0A7C1TSC9-F1
#
_entry.id   AF-A0A7C1TSC9-F1
#
_cell.length_a   1.000
_cell.length_b   1.000
_cell.length_c   1.000
_cell.angle_alpha   90.00
_cell.angle_beta   90.00
_cell.angle_gamma   90.00
#
_symmetry.space_group_name_H-M   'P 1'
#
loop_
_entity.id
_entity.type
_entity.pdbx_description
1 polymer ?
#
loop_
_entity_poly.entity_id
_entity_poly.type
_entity_poly.pdbx_seq_one_letter_code
_entity_poly.pdbx_strand_id
1 'polypeptide(L)' 'MAGKKGLVMGVANDRSIAWGISRAVHAQGAELAFTYQGEALH' A
#
# COMPACT_ATOMS: atom_id res chain seq x y z
N MET A 1 3.78 7.28 12.29
CA MET A 1 4.50 6.24 11.53
C MET A 1 5.79 6.71 10.87
N ALA A 2 6.16 7.98 11.09
CA ALA A 2 7.40 8.60 10.63
C ALA A 2 8.62 7.65 10.71
N GLY A 3 9.30 7.47 9.58
CA GLY A 3 10.54 6.71 9.45
C GLY A 3 10.39 5.18 9.41
N LYS A 4 9.16 4.64 9.51
CA LYS A 4 8.92 3.20 9.36
C LYS A 4 8.70 2.84 7.89
N LYS A 5 9.31 1.71 7.48
CA LYS A 5 9.19 1.13 6.14
C LYS A 5 8.28 -0.09 6.17
N GLY A 6 7.31 -0.17 5.26
CA GLY A 6 6.33 -1.26 5.20
C GLY A 6 6.16 -1.84 3.81
N LEU A 7 5.94 -3.16 3.74
CA LEU A 7 5.55 -3.86 2.52
C LEU A 7 4.04 -4.08 2.53
N VAL A 8 3.36 -3.62 1.48
CA VAL A 8 1.92 -3.79 1.28
C VAL A 8 1.70 -4.75 0.12
N MET A 9 0.89 -5.79 0.36
CA MET A 9 0.48 -6.77 -0.64
C MET A 9 -1.04 -6.75 -0.79
N GLY A 10 -1.55 -7.14 -1.96
CA GLY A 10 -3.00 -7.30 -2.17
C GLY A 10 -3.77 -5.99 -2.40
N VAL A 11 -3.12 -4.96 -2.93
CA VAL A 11 -3.82 -3.76 -3.44
C VAL A 11 -4.43 -4.08 -4.79
N ALA A 12 -5.76 -4.12 -4.87
CA ALA A 12 -6.47 -4.38 -6.12
C ALA A 12 -6.86 -3.09 -6.86
N ASN A 13 -7.31 -2.07 -6.12
CA ASN A 13 -7.70 -0.76 -6.62
C ASN A 13 -7.83 0.22 -5.44
N ASP A 14 -8.23 1.46 -5.73
CA ASP A 14 -8.43 2.55 -4.76
C ASP A 14 -9.62 2.36 -3.78
N ARG A 15 -10.40 1.28 -3.95
CA ARG A 15 -11.49 0.89 -3.04
C ARG A 15 -11.13 -0.33 -2.18
N SER A 16 -9.96 -0.93 -2.39
CA SER A 16 -9.53 -2.11 -1.62
C SER A 16 -9.20 -1.77 -0.16
N ILE A 17 -9.36 -2.75 0.74
CA ILE A 17 -9.02 -2.60 2.17
C ILE A 17 -7.52 -2.28 2.33
N ALA A 18 -6.67 -2.99 1.59
CA ALA A 18 -5.22 -2.78 1.60
C ALA A 18 -4.87 -1.33 1.22
N TRP A 19 -5.56 -0.75 0.23
CA TRP A 19 -5.38 0.66 -0.13
C TRP A 19 -5.78 1.63 0.99
N GLY A 20 -6.92 1.38 1.64
CA GLY A 20 -7.37 2.19 2.78
C GLY A 20 -6.35 2.23 3.91
N ILE A 21 -5.81 1.06 4.29
CA ILE A 21 -4.75 0.94 5.31
C ILE A 21 -3.48 1.69 4.86
N SER A 22 -3.07 1.48 3.60
CA SER A 22 -1.88 2.12 3.03
C SER A 22 -1.95 3.64 3.10
N ARG A 23 -3.10 4.24 2.76
CA ARG A 23 -3.25 5.69 2.88
C ARG A 23 -3.15 6.18 4.32
N ALA A 24 -3.78 5.47 5.27
CA ALA A 24 -3.79 5.88 6.66
C ALA A 24 -2.38 5.87 7.27
N VAL A 25 -1.57 4.84 6.97
CA VAL A 25 -0.20 4.75 7.49
C VAL A 25 0.76 5.68 6.76
N HIS A 26 0.58 5.89 5.45
CA HIS A 26 1.34 6.87 4.67
C HIS A 26 1.09 8.30 5.16
N ALA A 27 -0.17 8.66 5.46
CA ALA A 27 -0.52 9.97 6.03
C ALA A 27 0.16 10.22 7.39
N GLN A 28 0.59 9.17 8.09
CA GLN A 28 1.35 9.27 9.34
C GLN A 28 2.88 9.20 9.12
N GLY A 29 3.37 9.32 7.88
CA GLY A 29 4.80 9.40 7.53
C GLY A 29 5.49 8.05 7.32
N ALA A 30 4.75 6.97 7.04
CA ALA A 30 5.35 5.70 6.63
C ALA A 30 5.83 5.73 5.17
N GLU A 31 6.96 5.10 4.89
CA GLU A 31 7.38 4.76 3.53
C GLU A 31 6.86 3.37 3.18
N LEU A 32 6.20 3.23 2.03
CA LEU A 32 5.55 1.99 1.63
C LEU A 32 6.08 1.47 0.30
N ALA A 33 6.37 0.17 0.25
CA ALA A 33 6.59 -0.58 -0.97
C ALA A 33 5.36 -1.45 -1.25
N PHE A 34 5.00 -1.59 -2.52
CA PHE A 34 3.86 -2.38 -2.95
C PHE A 34 4.32 -3.59 -3.76
N THR A 35 3.61 -4.69 -3.63
CA THR A 35 3.69 -5.79 -4.59
C THR A 35 2.35 -6.00 -5.27
N TYR A 36 2.41 -6.48 -6.51
CA TYR A 36 1.27 -6.81 -7.33
C TYR A 36 1.32 -8.30 -7.65
N GLN A 37 0.18 -8.98 -7.60
CA GLN A 37 0.09 -10.37 -8.03
C GLN A 37 -0.03 -10.39 -9.56
N GLY A 38 1.03 -10.81 -10.26
CA GLY A 38 1.03 -11.00 -11.73
C GLY A 38 0.98 -9.69 -12.54
N GLU A 39 0.70 -9.80 -13.85
CA GLU A 39 0.51 -8.66 -14.77
C GLU A 39 -0.73 -7.84 -14.38
N ALA A 40 -0.61 -7.02 -13.34
CA ALA A 40 -1.58 -5.97 -13.02
C ALA A 40 -1.43 -4.76 -13.97
N LEU A 41 -1.13 -5.01 -15.24
CA LEU A 41 -0.88 -4.04 -16.31
C LEU A 41 -1.42 -4.60 -17.64
N HIS A 42 -2.73 -4.54 -17.83
CA HIS A 42 -3.35 -4.51 -19.16
C HIS A 42 -4.19 -3.24 -19.29
#